data_AF-A0A538QTA6-F1
#
_entry.id   AF-A0A538QTA6-F1
#
_cell.length_a   1.000
_cell.length_b   1.000
_cell.length_c   1.000
_cell.angle_alpha   90.00
_cell.angle_beta   90.00
_cell.angle_gamma   90.00
#
_symmetry.space_group_name_H-M   'P 1'
#
loop_
_entity.id
_entity.type
_entity.pdbx_description
1 polymer ?
#
loop_
_entity_poly.entity_id
_entity_poly.type
_entity_poly.pdbx_seq_one_letter_code
_entity_poly.pdbx_strand_id
1 'polypeptide(L)'
;MRTLVRAGIAGIALLLTGCAVPTRLMQMGPLSEREWLVTLVVSEDDRVVASECADVLAMGPILGCHLWHRVNVPGVGDVRIVKIVRYTDALPSTLAQEIDVHELCHAIAALQPIDDPCHRDNDGIIQSAGAAVQRRLRTTSGESWRGGGGGSR
;
A
#
# COMPACT_ATOMS: atom_id res chain seq x y z
N MET A 1 39.58 7.30 -42.19
CA MET A 1 39.92 6.04 -41.49
C MET A 1 40.13 6.43 -40.02
N ARG A 2 39.20 6.31 -39.06
CA ARG A 2 38.42 5.17 -38.52
C ARG A 2 39.26 4.01 -37.98
N THR A 3 39.70 4.13 -36.72
CA THR A 3 39.93 3.03 -35.75
C THR A 3 40.10 3.68 -34.36
N LEU A 4 39.05 3.83 -33.53
CA LEU A 4 38.50 2.85 -32.57
C LEU A 4 39.54 2.21 -31.64
N VAL A 5 39.77 2.83 -30.47
CA VAL A 5 40.00 2.11 -29.20
C VAL A 5 39.41 2.96 -28.05
N ARG A 6 38.15 2.72 -27.69
CA ARG A 6 37.60 3.12 -26.39
C ARG A 6 37.74 1.90 -25.48
N ALA A 7 38.81 1.88 -24.67
CA ALA A 7 39.03 0.89 -23.63
C ALA A 7 38.01 1.09 -22.49
N GLY A 8 37.53 -0.02 -21.96
CA GLY A 8 36.30 -0.14 -21.19
C GLY A 8 36.28 0.60 -19.85
N ILE A 9 35.15 1.27 -19.60
CA ILE A 9 34.72 1.60 -18.24
C ILE A 9 33.94 0.38 -17.75
N ALA A 10 34.61 -0.48 -16.98
CA ALA A 10 33.97 -1.50 -16.19
C ALA A 10 33.28 -0.81 -15.00
N GLY A 11 32.03 -0.38 -15.20
CA GLY A 11 31.17 0.12 -14.13
C GLY A 11 30.71 -1.05 -13.26
N ILE A 12 31.44 -1.33 -12.19
CA ILE A 12 30.93 -2.15 -11.09
C ILE A 12 29.94 -1.28 -10.32
N ALA A 13 28.67 -1.28 -10.74
CA ALA A 13 27.58 -0.80 -9.93
C ALA A 13 27.24 -1.92 -8.93
N LEU A 14 27.86 -1.87 -7.74
CA LEU A 14 27.43 -2.69 -6.60
C LEU A 14 25.97 -2.33 -6.29
N LEU A 15 25.07 -3.27 -6.56
CA LEU A 15 23.68 -3.25 -6.15
C LEU A 15 23.64 -3.24 -4.61
N LEU A 16 23.37 -2.07 -4.01
CA LEU A 16 22.88 -1.98 -2.64
C LEU A 16 21.46 -2.55 -2.60
N THR A 17 21.31 -3.87 -2.69
CA THR A 17 20.09 -4.55 -2.26
C THR A 17 20.05 -4.47 -0.74
N GLY A 18 19.61 -3.33 -0.21
CA GLY A 18 19.19 -3.27 1.19
C GLY A 18 18.13 -4.34 1.38
N CYS A 19 18.32 -5.23 2.36
CA CYS A 19 17.29 -6.18 2.77
C CYS A 19 16.05 -5.35 3.12
N ALA A 20 15.03 -5.39 2.27
CA ALA A 20 13.77 -4.74 2.58
C ALA A 20 13.24 -5.44 3.83
N VAL A 21 13.21 -4.72 4.95
CA VAL A 21 12.61 -5.22 6.18
C VAL A 21 11.12 -5.43 5.89
N PRO A 22 10.58 -6.63 6.14
CA PRO A 22 9.31 -6.99 5.54
C PRO A 22 8.17 -6.23 6.23
N THR A 23 7.26 -5.75 5.40
CA THR A 23 6.07 -5.00 5.81
C THR A 23 4.87 -5.59 5.10
N ARG A 24 3.76 -5.72 5.82
CA ARG A 24 2.50 -6.16 5.25
C ARG A 24 1.43 -5.10 5.44
N LEU A 25 0.87 -4.69 4.33
CA LEU A 25 -0.25 -3.76 4.26
C LEU A 25 -1.47 -4.50 3.74
N MET A 26 -2.60 -4.35 4.42
CA MET A 26 -3.89 -4.85 3.98
C MET A 26 -4.96 -3.77 4.12
N GLN A 27 -5.89 -3.77 3.16
CA GLN A 27 -7.01 -2.86 3.13
C GLN A 27 -8.29 -3.67 2.95
N MET A 28 -9.35 -3.24 3.60
CA MET A 28 -10.64 -3.94 3.60
C MET A 28 -11.79 -2.93 3.65
N GLY A 29 -12.92 -3.32 3.06
CA GLY A 29 -14.14 -2.52 3.03
C GLY A 29 -14.01 -1.31 2.10
N PRO A 30 -13.94 -1.51 0.77
CA PRO A 30 -13.85 -0.40 -0.16
C PRO A 30 -15.07 0.53 -0.04
N LEU A 31 -14.81 1.83 0.07
CA LEU A 31 -15.83 2.88 0.14
C LEU A 31 -15.90 3.70 -1.16
N SER A 32 -14.76 3.83 -1.86
CA SER A 32 -14.63 4.45 -3.18
C SER A 32 -13.39 3.88 -3.90
N GLU A 33 -13.05 4.40 -5.09
CA GLU A 33 -11.84 3.97 -5.83
C GLU A 33 -10.52 4.12 -5.04
N ARG A 34 -10.48 4.99 -4.03
CA ARG A 34 -9.25 5.33 -3.28
C ARG A 34 -9.38 5.21 -1.78
N GLU A 35 -10.59 4.97 -1.27
CA GLU A 35 -10.88 4.98 0.15
C GLU A 35 -11.30 3.58 0.61
N TRP A 36 -10.71 3.15 1.71
CA TRP A 36 -10.98 1.87 2.36
C TRP A 36 -11.39 2.13 3.80
N LEU A 37 -12.39 1.40 4.28
CA LEU A 37 -12.88 1.53 5.65
C LEU A 37 -11.78 1.22 6.66
N VAL A 38 -10.97 0.20 6.38
CA VAL A 38 -9.87 -0.24 7.25
C VAL A 38 -8.59 -0.40 6.45
N THR A 39 -7.49 0.13 7.00
CA THR A 39 -6.11 -0.16 6.57
C THR A 39 -5.32 -0.69 7.76
N LEU A 40 -4.65 -1.83 7.59
CA LEU A 40 -3.76 -2.43 8.58
C LEU A 40 -2.34 -2.51 8.03
N VAL A 41 -1.39 -1.88 8.72
CA VAL A 41 0.04 -1.95 8.42
C VAL A 41 0.74 -2.67 9.57
N VAL A 42 1.42 -3.77 9.25
CA VAL A 42 2.25 -4.51 10.22
C VAL A 42 3.67 -4.58 9.66
N SER A 43 4.65 -4.13 10.44
CA SER A 43 6.03 -4.01 9.96
C SER A 43 7.03 -4.47 11.01
N GLU A 44 8.12 -5.06 10.55
CA GLU A 44 9.33 -5.30 11.34
C GLU A 44 10.28 -4.09 11.29
N ASP A 45 9.94 -3.03 10.53
CA ASP A 45 10.72 -1.80 10.37
C ASP A 45 10.12 -0.66 11.22
N ASP A 46 10.86 -0.23 12.25
CA ASP A 46 10.47 0.87 13.12
C ASP A 46 10.38 2.21 12.38
N ARG A 47 11.12 2.37 11.27
CA ARG A 47 11.06 3.57 10.43
C ARG A 47 9.77 3.64 9.63
N VAL A 48 9.27 2.49 9.17
CA VAL A 48 7.94 2.42 8.54
C VAL A 48 6.89 2.81 9.56
N VAL A 49 6.94 2.24 10.76
CA VAL A 49 5.97 2.57 11.82
C VAL A 49 6.02 4.05 12.19
N ALA A 50 7.21 4.62 12.39
CA ALA A 50 7.38 6.03 12.69
C ALA A 50 6.83 6.94 11.57
N SER A 51 7.07 6.58 10.31
CA SER A 51 6.56 7.32 9.15
C SER A 51 5.03 7.24 9.05
N GLU A 52 4.47 6.04 9.20
CA GLU A 52 3.03 5.82 9.08
C GLU A 52 2.23 6.40 10.27
N CYS A 53 2.92 6.69 11.37
CA CYS A 53 2.39 7.26 12.62
C CYS A 53 2.90 8.67 12.92
N ALA A 54 3.39 9.41 11.91
CA ALA A 54 4.03 10.71 12.10
C ALA A 54 3.18 11.76 12.83
N ASP A 55 1.85 11.63 12.77
CA ASP A 55 0.89 12.54 13.42
C ASP A 55 0.65 12.23 14.91
N VAL A 56 1.27 11.18 15.46
CA VAL A 56 1.12 10.79 16.87
C VAL A 56 2.22 11.42 17.72
N LEU A 57 1.82 12.18 18.74
CA LEU A 57 2.73 12.69 19.75
C LEU A 57 3.13 11.57 20.71
N ALA A 58 4.41 11.23 20.75
CA ALA A 58 4.97 10.23 21.66
C ALA A 58 6.27 10.73 22.31
N MET A 59 6.46 10.40 23.59
CA MET A 59 7.72 10.59 24.31
C MET A 59 8.51 9.29 24.30
N GLY A 60 9.03 8.89 23.14
CA GLY A 60 9.78 7.64 22.96
C GLY A 60 9.57 6.99 21.58
N PRO A 61 10.12 5.78 21.35
CA PRO A 61 9.90 5.03 20.12
C PRO A 61 8.42 4.73 19.90
N ILE A 62 7.94 4.95 18.68
CA ILE A 62 6.56 4.65 18.28
C ILE A 62 6.51 3.20 17.79
N LEU A 63 5.81 2.33 18.53
CA LEU A 63 5.60 0.92 18.16
C LEU A 63 4.29 0.69 17.41
N GLY A 64 3.52 1.74 17.16
CA GLY A 64 2.26 1.66 16.45
C GLY A 64 1.36 2.85 16.74
N CYS A 65 0.28 2.93 15.98
CA CYS A 65 -0.74 3.96 16.14
C CYS A 65 -2.08 3.51 15.59
N HIS A 66 -3.15 4.05 16.14
CA HIS A 66 -4.49 3.94 15.60
C HIS A 66 -4.92 5.34 15.16
N LEU A 67 -5.07 5.53 13.86
CA LEU A 67 -5.46 6.78 13.24
C LEU A 67 -6.86 6.62 12.65
N TRP A 68 -7.62 7.71 12.64
CA TRP A 68 -8.91 7.76 11.98
C TRP A 68 -9.14 9.15 11.40
N HIS A 69 -9.89 9.21 10.31
CA HIS A 69 -10.43 10.46 9.80
C HIS A 69 -11.79 10.23 9.14
N ARG A 70 -12.52 11.31 8.89
CA ARG A 70 -13.79 11.26 8.17
C ARG A 70 -13.56 11.40 6.68
N VAL A 71 -14.35 10.68 5.90
CA VAL A 71 -14.48 10.82 4.46
C VAL A 71 -15.96 10.93 4.13
N ASN A 72 -16.30 11.81 3.20
CA ASN A 72 -17.68 11.93 2.74
C ASN A 72 -17.90 10.94 1.59
N VAL A 73 -18.78 9.97 1.79
CA VAL A 73 -19.13 8.95 0.81
C VAL A 73 -20.44 9.35 0.12
N PRO A 74 -20.47 9.50 -1.22
CA PRO A 74 -21.67 9.88 -1.94
C PRO A 74 -22.85 8.95 -1.65
N GLY A 75 -24.00 9.52 -1.29
CA GLY A 75 -25.22 8.76 -0.98
C GLY A 75 -25.25 8.13 0.41
N VAL A 76 -24.16 8.16 1.17
CA VAL A 76 -24.06 7.61 2.53
C VAL A 76 -23.82 8.71 3.57
N GLY A 77 -22.95 9.67 3.27
CA GLY A 77 -22.56 10.74 4.19
C GLY A 77 -21.17 10.53 4.80
N ASP A 78 -20.94 11.07 5.99
CA ASP A 78 -19.63 11.02 6.63
C ASP A 78 -19.36 9.65 7.25
N VAL A 79 -18.33 8.97 6.73
CA VAL A 79 -17.85 7.67 7.20
C VAL A 79 -16.48 7.86 7.85
N ARG A 80 -16.21 7.18 8.97
CA ARG A 80 -14.90 7.18 9.61
C ARG A 80 -14.09 6.01 9.05
N ILE A 81 -12.97 6.30 8.43
CA ILE A 81 -12.00 5.25 8.06
C ILE A 81 -10.95 5.13 9.15
N VAL A 82 -10.40 3.92 9.29
CA VAL A 82 -9.46 3.58 10.36
C VAL A 82 -8.19 3.02 9.76
N LYS A 83 -7.04 3.50 10.24
CA LYS A 83 -5.72 2.97 9.95
C LYS A 83 -5.06 2.50 11.23
N ILE A 84 -4.67 1.25 11.28
CA ILE A 84 -3.92 0.66 12.39
C ILE A 84 -2.52 0.31 11.90
N VAL A 85 -1.51 0.80 12.61
CA VAL A 85 -0.09 0.52 12.35
C VAL A 85 0.47 -0.21 13.56
N ARG A 86 1.20 -1.30 13.35
CA ARG A 86 1.82 -2.10 14.41
C ARG A 86 3.23 -2.49 14.03
N TYR A 87 4.16 -2.25 14.94
CA TYR A 87 5.45 -2.92 14.96
C TYR A 87 5.27 -4.38 15.41
N THR A 88 6.06 -5.28 14.87
CA THR A 88 6.22 -6.65 15.37
C THR A 88 7.63 -7.14 15.09
N ASP A 89 8.15 -8.03 15.93
CA ASP A 89 9.42 -8.73 15.67
C ASP A 89 9.25 -9.95 14.75
N ALA A 90 7.99 -10.34 14.49
CA ALA A 90 7.64 -11.45 13.61
C ALA A 90 6.33 -11.15 12.88
N LEU A 91 6.38 -11.09 11.55
CA LEU A 91 5.19 -10.84 10.75
C LEU A 91 4.13 -11.96 10.89
N PRO A 92 2.84 -11.62 10.96
CA PRO A 92 1.78 -12.61 10.85
C PRO A 92 1.83 -13.30 9.49
N SER A 93 1.25 -14.51 9.41
CA SER A 93 1.00 -15.13 8.11
C SER A 93 0.02 -14.27 7.30
N THR A 94 0.03 -14.43 5.97
CA THR A 94 -0.91 -13.70 5.10
C THR A 94 -2.35 -13.96 5.50
N LEU A 95 -2.70 -15.23 5.70
CA LEU A 95 -4.05 -15.64 6.08
C LEU A 95 -4.46 -15.08 7.45
N ALA A 96 -3.55 -15.09 8.44
CA ALA A 96 -3.87 -14.53 9.76
C ALA A 96 -4.17 -13.03 9.67
N GLN A 97 -3.38 -12.28 8.90
CA GLN A 97 -3.61 -10.85 8.73
C GLN A 97 -4.91 -10.55 7.95
N GLU A 98 -5.27 -11.41 6.99
CA GLU A 98 -6.53 -11.30 6.25
C GLU A 98 -7.75 -11.50 7.14
N ILE A 99 -7.71 -12.52 8.01
CA ILE A 99 -8.76 -12.75 8.99
C ILE A 99 -8.86 -11.54 9.93
N ASP A 100 -7.73 -11.08 10.47
CA ASP A 100 -7.72 -9.94 11.40
C ASP A 100 -8.31 -8.66 10.77
N VAL A 101 -7.92 -8.33 9.53
CA VAL A 101 -8.43 -7.13 8.86
C VAL A 101 -9.89 -7.29 8.41
N HIS A 102 -10.34 -8.53 8.12
CA HIS A 102 -11.73 -8.84 7.81
C HIS A 102 -12.64 -8.62 9.03
N GLU A 103 -12.28 -9.22 10.17
CA GLU A 103 -13.07 -9.05 11.40
C GLU A 103 -13.01 -7.63 11.93
N LEU A 104 -11.87 -6.94 11.77
CA LEU A 104 -11.76 -5.52 12.10
C LEU A 104 -12.68 -4.67 11.20
N CYS A 105 -12.79 -4.99 9.91
CA CYS A 105 -13.69 -4.31 9.01
C CYS A 105 -15.14 -4.44 9.48
N HIS A 106 -15.60 -5.64 9.86
CA HIS A 106 -16.93 -5.86 10.45
C HIS A 106 -17.17 -5.02 11.69
N ALA A 107 -16.20 -5.02 12.60
CA ALA A 107 -16.28 -4.26 13.83
C ALA A 107 -16.39 -2.74 13.55
N ILE A 108 -15.61 -2.20 12.61
CA ILE A 108 -15.67 -0.77 12.25
C ILE A 108 -16.95 -0.42 11.49
N ALA A 109 -17.44 -1.29 10.61
CA ALA A 109 -18.68 -1.09 9.87
C ALA A 109 -19.89 -1.05 10.81
N ALA A 110 -19.96 -1.98 11.77
CA ALA A 110 -21.04 -2.08 12.76
C ALA A 110 -21.18 -0.83 13.67
N LEU A 111 -20.13 -0.01 13.78
CA LEU A 111 -20.11 1.23 14.56
C LEU A 111 -20.61 2.45 13.78
N GLN A 112 -21.01 2.27 12.52
CA GLN A 112 -21.30 3.37 11.60
C GLN A 112 -22.61 3.11 10.85
N PRO A 113 -23.31 4.16 10.39
CA PRO A 113 -24.55 4.02 9.65
C PRO A 113 -24.28 3.69 8.16
N ILE A 114 -23.54 2.61 7.90
CA ILE A 114 -23.18 2.15 6.56
C ILE A 114 -23.54 0.66 6.41
N ASP A 115 -23.83 0.22 5.19
CA ASP A 115 -23.86 -1.23 4.92
C ASP A 115 -22.45 -1.80 5.08
N ASP A 116 -22.37 -3.06 5.52
CA ASP A 116 -21.14 -3.82 5.63
C ASP A 116 -20.40 -3.90 4.27
N PRO A 117 -19.29 -3.15 4.09
CA PRO A 117 -18.55 -3.17 2.85
C PRO A 117 -17.54 -4.34 2.78
N CYS A 118 -17.39 -5.11 3.85
CA CYS A 118 -16.37 -6.15 3.99
C CYS A 118 -16.69 -7.41 3.18
N HIS A 119 -17.93 -7.51 2.67
CA HIS A 119 -18.40 -8.56 1.77
C HIS A 119 -18.74 -8.09 0.35
N ARG A 120 -18.64 -6.79 0.03
CA ARG A 120 -19.12 -6.24 -1.26
C ARG A 120 -18.47 -6.85 -2.51
N ASP A 121 -17.25 -7.36 -2.40
CA ASP A 121 -16.53 -8.02 -3.49
C ASP A 121 -16.57 -9.56 -3.43
N ASN A 122 -17.19 -10.14 -2.40
CA ASN A 122 -17.31 -11.58 -2.11
C ASN A 122 -16.04 -12.48 -2.23
N ASP A 123 -14.85 -11.95 -2.46
CA ASP A 123 -13.59 -12.70 -2.35
C ASP A 123 -12.73 -12.05 -1.26
N GLY A 124 -12.76 -12.58 -0.03
CA GLY A 124 -11.73 -12.34 0.99
C GLY A 124 -10.35 -12.84 0.54
N ILE A 125 -9.85 -12.34 -0.59
CA ILE A 125 -8.65 -12.77 -1.30
C ILE A 125 -7.76 -11.56 -1.56
N ILE A 126 -6.78 -11.43 -0.66
CA ILE A 126 -5.35 -11.32 -0.97
C ILE A 126 -4.98 -10.37 -2.12
N GLN A 127 -5.08 -9.05 -1.91
CA GLN A 127 -4.15 -8.14 -2.59
C GLN A 127 -2.85 -8.10 -1.78
N SER A 128 -2.04 -9.16 -1.93
CA SER A 128 -0.67 -9.16 -1.43
C SER A 128 0.11 -8.02 -2.10
N ALA A 129 0.90 -7.30 -1.31
CA ALA A 129 1.62 -6.08 -1.70
C ALA A 129 2.47 -6.18 -2.99
N GLY A 130 2.73 -7.40 -3.49
CA GLY A 130 3.35 -7.62 -4.81
C GLY A 130 2.50 -7.16 -6.00
N ALA A 131 1.16 -7.24 -5.92
CA ALA A 131 0.29 -6.88 -7.03
C ALA A 131 0.11 -5.36 -7.20
N ALA A 132 0.09 -4.60 -6.11
CA ALA A 132 0.00 -3.14 -6.14
C ALA A 132 1.29 -2.49 -6.68
N VAL A 133 2.46 -3.04 -6.33
CA VAL A 133 3.76 -2.60 -6.86
C VAL A 133 3.89 -2.94 -8.35
N GLN A 134 3.45 -4.12 -8.79
CA GLN A 134 3.43 -4.49 -10.21
C GLN A 134 2.45 -3.65 -11.03
N ARG A 135 1.27 -3.30 -10.49
CA ARG A 135 0.31 -2.44 -11.18
C ARG A 135 0.88 -1.03 -11.38
N ARG A 136 1.61 -0.49 -10.39
CA ARG A 136 2.29 0.81 -10.47
C ARG A 136 3.44 0.80 -11.48
N LEU A 137 4.22 -0.28 -11.53
CA LEU A 137 5.29 -0.46 -12.52
C LEU A 137 4.75 -0.61 -13.94
N ARG A 138 3.60 -1.28 -14.12
CA ARG A 138 2.95 -1.44 -15.43
C ARG A 138 2.38 -0.12 -15.97
N THR A 139 1.87 0.74 -15.09
CA THR A 139 1.40 2.09 -15.47
C THR A 139 2.56 3.04 -15.79
N THR A 140 3.71 2.92 -15.10
CA THR A 140 4.89 3.75 -15.42
C THR A 140 5.69 3.25 -16.62
N SER A 141 5.49 2.00 -17.06
CA SER A 141 6.10 1.46 -18.30
C SER A 141 5.25 1.69 -19.56
N GLY A 142 4.07 2.32 -19.42
CA GLY A 142 3.10 2.49 -20.52
C GLY A 142 3.22 3.80 -21.31
N GLU A 143 4.03 4.77 -20.87
CA GLU A 143 4.15 6.07 -21.52
C GLU A 143 5.58 6.33 -22.01
N SER A 144 5.94 5.68 -23.11
CA SER A 144 6.94 6.21 -24.04
C SER A 144 6.67 5.56 -25.38
N TRP A 145 6.09 6.32 -26.29
CA TRP A 145 6.27 6.32 -27.76
C TRP A 145 5.08 7.09 -28.37
N ARG A 146 5.08 8.42 -28.18
CA ARG A 146 4.44 9.34 -29.12
C ARG A 146 5.52 9.93 -30.02
N GLY A 147 5.27 9.88 -31.33
CA GLY A 147 5.97 10.61 -32.38
C GLY A 147 6.38 9.67 -33.52
N GLY A 148 5.98 9.85 -34.77
CA GLY A 148 5.25 10.93 -35.43
C GLY A 148 5.40 10.77 -36.96
N GLY A 149 4.55 11.45 -37.73
CA GLY A 149 4.60 11.55 -39.21
C GLY A 149 3.77 10.47 -39.92
N GLY A 150 2.92 10.73 -40.90
CA GLY A 150 2.68 11.91 -41.72
C GLY A 150 2.27 11.43 -43.12
N GLY A 151 1.21 11.99 -43.69
CA GLY A 151 1.05 12.11 -45.16
C GLY A 151 0.37 10.98 -45.94
N SER A 152 -0.84 11.33 -46.42
CA SER A 152 -1.33 11.21 -47.80
C SER A 152 -1.71 9.86 -48.42
N ARG A 153 -2.99 9.79 -48.79
CA ARG A 153 -3.67 9.15 -49.94
C ARG A 153 -3.36 7.69 -50.27
#